data_AF-G3HZG5-F1
#
_entry.id   AF-G3HZG5-F1
#
_cell.length_a   1.000
_cell.length_b   1.000
_cell.length_c   1.000
_cell.angle_alpha   90.00
_cell.angle_beta   90.00
_cell.angle_gamma   90.00
#
_symmetry.space_group_name_H-M   'P 1'
#
loop_
_entity.id
_entity.type
_entity.pdbx_description
1 polymer ?
#
loop_
_entity_poly.entity_id
_entity_poly.type
_entity_poly.pdbx_seq_one_letter_code
_entity_poly.pdbx_strand_id
1 'polypeptide(L)'
;MLHQVWAAVLYLYGLLFNSMNQCPEHGQLTTLEVGEKESPEPHLGLWYFIAGAAPTKEELATFDSVDNIVFNMATGSAPRQLQLGAAIRT
;
A
#
# COMPACT_ATOMS: atom_id res chain seq x y z
N MET A 1 -13.62 41.26 -15.84
CA MET A 1 -13.86 41.41 -14.40
C MET A 1 -14.66 40.24 -13.84
N LEU A 2 -15.90 39.98 -14.29
CA LEU A 2 -16.73 38.85 -13.80
C LEU A 2 -16.07 37.47 -13.95
N HIS A 3 -15.40 37.20 -15.08
CA HIS A 3 -14.69 35.94 -15.30
C HIS A 3 -13.52 35.70 -14.33
N GLN A 4 -12.81 36.75 -13.92
CA GLN A 4 -11.73 36.64 -12.94
C GLN A 4 -12.28 36.34 -11.54
N VAL A 5 -13.41 36.96 -11.19
CA VAL A 5 -14.10 36.68 -9.91
C VAL A 5 -14.59 35.24 -9.88
N TRP A 6 -15.22 34.75 -10.96
CA TRP A 6 -15.64 33.35 -11.04
C TRP A 6 -14.47 32.37 -11.00
N ALA A 7 -13.37 32.66 -11.69
CA ALA A 7 -12.16 31.85 -11.61
C ALA A 7 -11.62 31.78 -10.18
N ALA A 8 -11.55 32.91 -9.47
CA ALA A 8 -11.09 32.95 -8.08
C ALA A 8 -12.01 32.14 -7.14
N VAL A 9 -13.33 32.23 -7.32
CA VAL A 9 -14.31 31.45 -6.54
C VAL A 9 -14.15 29.94 -6.78
N LEU A 10 -13.99 29.52 -8.04
CA LEU A 10 -13.82 28.11 -8.40
C LEU A 10 -12.49 27.55 -7.88
N TYR A 11 -11.41 28.34 -7.94
CA TYR A 11 -10.11 27.96 -7.37
C TYR A 11 -10.19 27.80 -5.85
N LEU A 12 -10.82 28.76 -5.15
CA LEU A 12 -10.98 28.69 -3.71
C LEU A 12 -11.81 27.46 -3.31
N TYR A 13 -12.88 27.18 -4.06
CA TYR A 13 -13.70 25.99 -3.84
C TYR A 13 -12.92 24.69 -4.03
N GLY A 14 -12.15 24.56 -5.12
CA GLY A 14 -11.32 23.37 -5.35
C GLY A 14 -10.24 23.18 -4.28
N LEU A 15 -9.67 24.26 -3.77
CA LEU A 15 -8.65 24.23 -2.71
C LEU A 15 -9.26 23.77 -1.38
N LEU A 16 -10.44 24.31 -1.03
CA LEU A 16 -11.19 23.87 0.15
C LEU A 16 -11.62 22.39 0.03
N PHE A 17 -12.13 21.99 -1.14
CA PHE A 17 -12.55 20.61 -1.39
C PHE A 17 -11.38 19.62 -1.29
N ASN A 18 -10.22 19.92 -1.88
CA ASN A 18 -9.03 19.08 -1.73
C ASN A 18 -8.54 19.00 -0.29
N SER A 19 -8.66 20.09 0.48
CA SER A 19 -8.26 20.08 1.90
C SER A 19 -9.16 19.22 2.79
N MET A 20 -10.43 19.07 2.41
CA MET A 20 -11.42 18.24 3.12
C MET A 20 -11.36 16.77 2.71
N ASN A 21 -10.98 16.48 1.46
CA ASN A 21 -10.80 15.12 0.95
C ASN A 21 -9.35 14.67 1.12
N GLN A 22 -8.89 14.61 2.37
CA GLN A 22 -7.62 13.96 2.68
C GLN A 22 -7.73 12.47 2.38
N CYS A 23 -6.61 11.84 2.00
CA CYS A 23 -6.56 10.40 1.93
C CYS A 23 -6.96 9.80 3.28
N PRO A 24 -7.61 8.62 3.31
CA PRO A 24 -7.96 7.94 4.55
C PRO A 24 -6.75 7.84 5.48
N GLU A 25 -6.95 7.80 6.78
CA GLU A 25 -5.83 7.58 7.70
C GLU A 25 -5.25 6.17 7.48
N HIS A 26 -3.94 6.07 7.27
CA HIS A 26 -3.23 4.80 7.07
C HIS A 26 -2.13 4.76 8.12
N GLY A 27 -2.27 3.86 9.10
CA GLY A 27 -1.24 3.63 10.11
C GLY A 27 -0.07 2.89 9.48
N GLN A 28 1.11 3.52 9.44
CA GLN A 28 2.33 2.81 9.10
C GLN A 28 2.66 1.84 10.25
N LEU A 29 2.97 0.58 9.91
CA LEU A 29 3.49 -0.36 10.90
C LEU A 29 4.75 0.24 11.53
N THR A 30 4.67 0.57 12.82
CA THR A 30 5.80 1.13 13.55
C THR A 30 6.60 0.01 14.22
N THR A 31 7.91 0.18 14.32
CA THR A 31 8.77 -0.74 15.09
C THR A 31 8.49 -0.71 16.59
N LEU A 32 7.60 0.18 17.06
CA LEU A 32 7.12 0.25 18.44
C LEU A 32 5.91 -0.68 18.69
N GLU A 33 5.07 -0.91 17.67
CA GLU A 33 4.04 -1.96 17.69
C GLU A 33 4.64 -3.35 17.47
N VAL A 34 5.75 -3.45 16.71
CA VAL A 34 6.66 -4.59 16.79
C VAL A 34 7.50 -4.47 18.06
N GLY A 35 6.82 -4.33 19.20
CA GLY A 35 7.43 -4.15 20.49
C GLY A 35 8.37 -5.31 20.79
N GLU A 36 9.43 -5.03 21.53
CA GLU A 36 10.51 -5.94 21.97
C GLU A 36 10.03 -7.23 22.71
N LYS A 37 8.70 -7.43 22.83
CA LYS A 37 8.02 -8.55 23.47
C LYS A 37 6.94 -9.23 22.61
N GLU A 38 6.52 -8.63 21.49
CA GLU A 38 5.67 -9.29 20.50
C GLU A 38 6.57 -9.66 19.34
N SER A 39 6.91 -10.95 19.24
CA SER A 39 7.73 -11.43 18.15
C SER A 39 7.04 -11.08 16.80
N PRO A 40 7.75 -11.10 15.65
CA PRO A 40 7.14 -10.87 14.33
C PRO A 40 6.06 -11.89 13.92
N GLU A 41 5.64 -12.76 14.83
CA GLU A 41 4.55 -13.73 14.74
C GLU A 41 3.28 -13.27 14.00
N PRO A 42 2.72 -12.05 14.14
CA PRO A 42 1.48 -11.72 13.45
C PRO A 42 1.63 -11.61 11.93
N HIS A 43 2.86 -11.52 11.40
CA HIS A 43 3.12 -11.37 9.96
C HIS A 43 3.77 -12.61 9.31
N LEU A 44 4.08 -13.64 10.10
CA LEU A 44 4.54 -14.93 9.58
C LEU A 44 3.37 -15.77 9.05
N GLY A 45 3.68 -16.71 8.15
CA GLY A 45 2.70 -17.62 7.56
C GLY A 45 2.21 -17.19 6.18
N LEU A 46 0.99 -17.60 5.84
CA LEU A 46 0.46 -17.52 4.48
C LEU A 46 -0.21 -16.18 4.17
N TRP A 47 0.07 -15.65 2.98
CA TRP A 47 -0.53 -14.43 2.44
C TRP A 47 -0.97 -14.61 0.99
N TYR A 48 -2.03 -13.93 0.59
CA TYR A 48 -2.53 -13.93 -0.78
C TYR A 48 -2.34 -12.55 -1.41
N PHE A 49 -1.85 -12.51 -2.64
CA PHE A 49 -1.87 -11.29 -3.43
C PHE A 49 -3.32 -10.95 -3.82
N ILE A 50 -3.80 -9.77 -3.42
CA ILE A 50 -5.18 -9.35 -3.68
C ILE A 50 -5.24 -8.30 -4.80
N ALA A 51 -4.45 -7.24 -4.67
CA ALA A 51 -4.45 -6.14 -5.62
C ALA A 51 -3.15 -5.33 -5.54
N GLY A 52 -2.81 -4.66 -6.64
CA GLY A 52 -1.79 -3.63 -6.71
C GLY A 52 -2.35 -2.35 -7.32
N ALA A 53 -1.87 -1.20 -6.86
CA ALA A 53 -2.19 0.10 -7.42
C ALA A 53 -0.88 0.85 -7.69
N ALA A 54 -0.75 1.38 -8.91
CA ALA A 54 0.42 2.13 -9.34
C ALA A 54 0.00 3.33 -10.21
N PRO A 55 0.82 4.38 -10.34
CA PRO A 55 0.55 5.51 -11.22
C PRO A 55 0.33 5.14 -12.69
N THR A 56 1.02 4.11 -13.19
CA THR A 56 0.93 3.66 -14.59
C THR A 56 0.61 2.18 -14.69
N LYS A 57 0.05 1.74 -15.83
CA LYS A 57 -0.31 0.33 -16.04
C LYS A 57 0.93 -0.53 -16.22
N GLU A 58 1.96 0.02 -16.86
CA GLU A 58 3.20 -0.65 -17.21
C GLU A 58 3.94 -1.12 -15.95
N GLU A 59 3.81 -0.39 -14.83
CA GLU A 59 4.34 -0.77 -13.52
C GLU A 59 3.63 -2.00 -12.91
N LEU A 60 2.40 -2.30 -13.34
CA LEU A 60 1.64 -3.48 -12.93
C LEU A 60 1.71 -4.63 -13.94
N ALA A 61 2.40 -4.47 -15.07
CA ALA A 61 2.44 -5.45 -16.15
C ALA A 61 2.97 -6.83 -15.71
N THR A 62 3.78 -6.89 -14.65
CA THR A 62 4.24 -8.15 -14.02
C THR A 62 3.09 -9.04 -13.56
N PHE A 63 1.92 -8.46 -13.25
CA PHE A 63 0.75 -9.18 -12.75
C PHE A 63 -0.31 -9.47 -13.84
N ASP A 64 -0.11 -9.00 -15.08
CA ASP A 64 -1.13 -9.09 -16.15
C ASP A 64 -1.49 -10.54 -16.51
N SER A 65 -0.53 -11.47 -16.41
CA SER A 65 -0.71 -12.88 -16.72
C SER A 65 -0.83 -13.77 -15.49
N VAL A 66 -1.14 -13.20 -14.32
CA VAL A 66 -1.18 -13.91 -13.04
C VAL A 66 -2.63 -14.08 -12.60
N ASP A 67 -3.05 -15.32 -12.39
CA ASP A 67 -4.34 -15.65 -11.79
C ASP A 67 -4.31 -15.42 -10.27
N ASN A 68 -3.30 -15.98 -9.58
CA ASN A 68 -3.11 -15.75 -8.15
C ASN A 68 -1.66 -15.99 -7.69
N ILE A 69 -1.31 -15.41 -6.54
CA ILE A 69 -0.02 -15.64 -5.88
C ILE A 69 -0.27 -15.95 -4.41
N VAL A 70 0.29 -17.06 -3.93
CA VAL A 70 0.33 -17.43 -2.52
C VAL A 70 1.76 -17.27 -2.01
N PHE A 71 1.93 -16.52 -0.94
CA PHE A 71 3.19 -16.30 -0.26
C PHE A 71 3.23 -17.04 1.07
N ASN A 72 4.42 -17.43 1.51
CA ASN A 72 4.69 -17.92 2.86
C ASN A 72 5.87 -17.14 3.46
N MET A 73 5.64 -16.41 4.55
CA MET A 73 6.67 -15.66 5.28
C MET A 73 7.17 -16.49 6.47
N ALA A 74 8.48 -16.70 6.55
CA ALA A 74 9.13 -17.45 7.61
C ALA A 74 10.35 -16.70 8.16
N THR A 75 10.80 -17.10 9.36
CA THR A 75 12.08 -16.64 9.90
C THR A 75 13.24 -17.22 9.09
N GLY A 76 14.24 -16.41 8.80
CA GLY A 76 15.44 -16.83 8.08
C GLY A 76 16.44 -17.54 8.98
N SER A 77 17.48 -18.09 8.36
CA SER A 77 18.57 -18.80 9.06
C SER A 77 19.49 -17.88 9.88
N ALA A 78 19.52 -16.58 9.58
CA ALA A 78 20.33 -15.59 10.29
C ALA A 78 19.46 -14.64 11.13
N PRO A 79 20.01 -14.03 12.20
CA PRO A 79 19.32 -13.01 12.98
C PRO A 79 18.84 -11.87 12.09
N ARG A 80 17.60 -11.40 12.30
CA ARG A 80 16.93 -10.33 11.53
C ARG A 80 16.77 -10.63 10.04
N GLN A 81 16.81 -11.90 9.64
CA GLN A 81 16.50 -12.34 8.28
C GLN A 81 15.08 -12.89 8.21
N LEU A 82 14.36 -12.57 7.14
CA LEU A 82 13.09 -13.22 6.78
C LEU A 82 13.28 -14.01 5.49
N GLN A 83 12.55 -15.10 5.34
CA GLN A 83 12.48 -15.91 4.14
C GLN A 83 11.07 -15.83 3.57
N LEU A 84 10.95 -15.40 2.31
CA LEU A 84 9.68 -15.31 1.59
C LEU A 84 9.63 -16.37 0.50
N GLY A 85 8.74 -17.35 0.66
CA GLY A 85 8.38 -18.29 -0.40
C GLY A 85 7.17 -17.78 -1.18
N ALA A 86 7.09 -18.11 -2.48
CA ALA A 86 5.95 -17.78 -3.32
C ALA A 86 5.62 -18.91 -4.29
N ALA A 87 4.34 -19.14 -4.53
CA ALA A 87 3.83 -19.97 -5.61
C ALA A 87 2.90 -19.12 -6.47
N ILE A 88 3.18 -19.08 -7.78
CA ILE A 88 2.45 -18.26 -8.75
C ILE A 88 1.63 -19.19 -9.64
N ARG A 89 0.34 -18.89 -9.76
CA ARG A 89 -0.53 -19.49 -10.78
C ARG A 89 -0.77 -18.45 -11.87
N THR A 90 -0.43 -18.81 -13.09
CA THR A 90 -0.68 -18.02 -14.32
C THR A 90 -1.94 -18.50 -15.01
#